data_AF-A0ABD3CD87-F1
#
_entry.id   AF-A0ABD3CD87-F1
#
_cell.length_a   1.000
_cell.length_b   1.000
_cell.length_c   1.000
_cell.angle_alpha   90.00
_cell.angle_beta   90.00
_cell.angle_gamma   90.00
#
_symmetry.space_group_name_H-M   'P 1'
#
loop_
_entity.id
_entity.type
_entity.pdbx_description
1 polymer ?
#
loop_
_entity_poly.entity_id
_entity_poly.type
_entity_poly.pdbx_seq_one_letter_code
_entity_poly.pdbx_strand_id
1 'polypeptide(L)'
;MKEFVSQVHKAKAIPLPGDVDFICGGPPCQGISSFNRFRNKSDPLKDEKNRQMVVYMDIVEFLKPRFILMENVTDILKFADGQLAR
;
A
#
# COMPACT_ATOMS: atom_id res chain seq x y z
N MET A 1 10.20 -24.28 -2.28
CA MET A 1 9.37 -23.18 -2.86
C MET A 1 8.22 -23.71 -3.72
N LYS A 2 8.47 -24.50 -4.79
CA LYS A 2 7.40 -25.00 -5.68
C LYS A 2 6.34 -25.86 -4.96
N GLU A 3 6.75 -26.70 -4.02
CA GLU A 3 5.84 -27.53 -3.21
C GLU A 3 4.91 -26.68 -2.34
N PHE A 4 5.47 -25.67 -1.66
CA PHE A 4 4.70 -24.72 -0.86
C PHE A 4 3.66 -23.97 -1.70
N VAL A 5 4.05 -23.43 -2.86
CA VAL A 5 3.13 -22.73 -3.77
C VAL A 5 2.01 -23.66 -4.26
N SER A 6 2.35 -24.89 -4.64
CA SER A 6 1.37 -25.90 -5.07
C SER A 6 0.38 -26.25 -3.96
N GLN A 7 0.86 -26.41 -2.72
CA GLN A 7 0.01 -26.69 -1.57
C GLN A 7 -0.95 -25.53 -1.28
N VAL A 8 -0.44 -24.30 -1.25
CA VAL A 8 -1.24 -23.10 -0.97
C VAL A 8 -2.29 -22.87 -2.05
N HIS A 9 -1.94 -23.10 -3.32
CA HIS A 9 -2.88 -23.01 -4.44
C HIS A 9 -4.00 -24.06 -4.33
N LYS A 10 -3.65 -25.32 -4.03
CA LYS A 10 -4.64 -26.39 -3.80
C LYS A 10 -5.57 -26.08 -2.62
N ALA A 11 -5.01 -25.49 -1.56
CA ALA A 11 -5.76 -25.09 -0.37
C ALA A 11 -6.59 -23.81 -0.55
N LYS A 12 -6.44 -23.10 -1.69
CA LYS A 12 -7.06 -21.78 -1.95
C LYS A 12 -6.80 -20.78 -0.82
N ALA A 13 -5.62 -20.83 -0.23
CA ALA A 13 -5.30 -20.04 0.96
C ALA A 13 -4.78 -18.61 0.65
N ILE A 14 -4.59 -18.27 -0.64
CA ILE A 14 -4.19 -16.93 -1.10
C ILE A 14 -5.14 -16.49 -2.21
N PRO A 15 -5.62 -15.23 -2.21
CA PRO A 15 -6.48 -14.71 -3.27
C PRO A 15 -5.74 -14.57 -4.60
N LEU A 16 -6.44 -14.85 -5.69
CA LEU A 16 -6.00 -14.58 -7.07
C LEU A 16 -6.73 -13.35 -7.64
N PRO A 17 -6.25 -12.79 -8.75
CA PRO A 17 -6.96 -11.72 -9.43
C PRO A 17 -8.40 -12.14 -9.79
N GLY A 18 -9.37 -11.31 -9.38
CA GLY A 18 -10.81 -11.61 -9.52
C GLY A 18 -11.46 -12.26 -8.30
N ASP A 19 -10.70 -12.75 -7.31
CA ASP A 19 -11.25 -13.33 -6.08
C ASP A 19 -11.64 -12.28 -5.03
N VAL A 20 -11.18 -11.04 -5.18
CA VAL A 20 -11.30 -10.00 -4.16
C VAL A 20 -12.18 -8.86 -4.64
N ASP A 21 -13.32 -8.66 -3.98
CA ASP A 21 -14.21 -7.53 -4.29
C ASP A 21 -13.79 -6.22 -3.61
N PHE A 22 -13.17 -6.28 -2.43
CA PHE A 22 -12.82 -5.11 -1.62
C PHE A 22 -11.47 -5.26 -0.92
N ILE A 23 -10.65 -4.21 -0.98
CA ILE A 23 -9.39 -4.12 -0.23
C ILE A 23 -9.45 -2.91 0.70
N CYS A 24 -9.23 -3.12 1.99
CA CYS A 24 -9.03 -2.06 2.97
C CYS A 24 -7.63 -2.13 3.59
N GLY A 25 -7.00 -0.98 3.84
CA GLY A 25 -5.73 -0.95 4.57
C GLY A 25 -5.24 0.45 4.88
N GLY A 26 -4.39 0.56 5.90
CA GLY A 26 -3.72 1.79 6.28
C GLY A 26 -2.21 1.64 6.17
N PRO A 27 -1.60 1.75 4.97
CA PRO A 27 -0.18 1.52 4.82
C PRO A 27 0.61 2.55 5.64
N PRO A 28 1.50 2.09 6.55
CA PRO A 28 2.21 2.99 7.44
C PRO A 28 3.13 3.91 6.65
N CYS A 29 3.13 5.19 7.00
CA CYS A 29 3.96 6.21 6.37
C CYS A 29 4.75 6.96 7.43
N GLN A 30 5.74 6.28 8.00
CA GLN A 30 6.52 6.81 9.11
C GLN A 30 7.31 8.07 8.70
N GLY A 31 7.72 8.17 7.43
CA GLY A 31 8.42 9.33 6.87
C GLY A 31 7.57 10.61 6.74
N ILE A 32 6.25 10.49 6.84
CA ILE A 32 5.29 11.59 6.62
C ILE A 32 4.86 12.28 7.92
N SER A 33 4.96 11.59 9.06
CA SER A 33 4.51 12.18 10.33
C SER A 33 5.30 13.45 10.70
N SER A 34 4.61 14.43 11.26
CA SER A 34 5.19 15.71 11.70
C SER A 34 6.37 15.56 12.70
N PHE A 35 6.48 14.40 13.35
CA PHE A 35 7.57 14.07 14.28
C PHE A 35 8.87 13.62 13.60
N ASN A 36 8.84 13.30 12.30
CA ASN A 36 10.01 12.77 11.61
C ASN A 36 10.92 13.91 11.12
N ARG A 37 11.94 14.23 11.93
CA ARG A 37 12.91 15.33 11.70
C ARG A 37 13.80 15.13 10.46
N PHE A 38 13.94 13.89 9.97
CA PHE A 38 14.82 13.51 8.86
C PHE A 38 14.05 13.11 7.60
N ARG A 39 13.01 13.86 7.24
CA ARG A 39 12.24 13.60 6.02
C ARG A 39 13.05 13.95 4.77
N ASN A 40 13.11 13.03 3.81
CA ASN A 40 13.60 13.34 2.47
C ASN A 40 12.51 14.10 1.71
N LYS A 41 12.58 15.43 1.70
CA LYS A 41 11.57 16.27 1.04
C LYS A 41 11.58 16.17 -0.48
N SER A 42 12.70 15.80 -1.10
CA SER A 42 12.84 15.80 -2.56
C SER A 42 12.28 14.55 -3.24
N ASP A 43 12.29 13.41 -2.55
CA ASP A 43 11.70 12.17 -3.07
C ASP A 43 11.18 11.30 -1.92
N PRO A 44 9.98 11.59 -1.43
CA PRO A 44 9.54 11.06 -0.16
C PRO A 44 8.92 9.65 -0.33
N LEU A 45 8.58 9.21 -1.55
CA LEU A 45 8.16 7.82 -1.83
C LEU A 45 9.34 6.85 -1.97
N LYS A 46 10.54 7.34 -2.31
CA LYS A 46 11.77 6.55 -2.28
C LYS A 46 12.36 6.36 -0.88
N ASP A 47 11.82 7.03 0.13
CA ASP A 47 12.16 6.72 1.51
C ASP A 47 11.70 5.30 1.83
N GLU A 48 12.62 4.46 2.29
CA GLU A 48 12.37 3.08 2.69
C GLU A 48 11.21 2.99 3.71
N LYS A 49 11.03 4.04 4.52
CA LYS A 49 9.96 4.16 5.52
C LYS A 49 8.56 4.36 4.94
N ASN A 50 8.45 4.70 3.65
CA ASN A 50 7.17 4.92 2.96
C ASN A 50 6.88 3.82 1.92
N ARG A 51 7.76 2.80 1.80
CA ARG A 51 7.63 1.68 0.86
C ARG A 51 6.32 0.91 0.98
N GLN A 52 5.71 0.86 2.17
CA GLN A 52 4.44 0.16 2.38
C GLN A 52 3.27 0.77 1.60
N MET A 53 3.33 2.06 1.26
CA MET A 53 2.35 2.68 0.37
C MET A 53 2.46 2.10 -1.06
N VAL A 54 3.68 1.92 -1.55
CA VAL A 54 3.93 1.29 -2.86
C VAL A 54 3.46 -0.16 -2.86
N VAL A 55 3.82 -0.92 -1.82
CA VAL A 55 3.39 -2.33 -1.69
C VAL A 55 1.86 -2.47 -1.64
N TYR A 56 1.17 -1.58 -0.93
CA TYR A 56 -0.29 -1.55 -0.92
C TYR A 56 -0.87 -1.34 -2.33
N MET A 57 -0.32 -0.38 -3.08
CA MET A 57 -0.73 -0.12 -4.46
C MET A 57 -0.40 -1.29 -5.39
N ASP A 58 0.74 -1.97 -5.21
CA ASP A 58 1.10 -3.16 -5.99
C ASP A 58 0.11 -4.30 -5.77
N ILE A 59 -0.36 -4.49 -4.53
CA ILE A 59 -1.38 -5.50 -4.20
C ILE A 59 -2.72 -5.16 -4.86
N VAL A 60 -3.13 -3.89 -4.77
CA VAL A 60 -4.33 -3.38 -5.45
C VAL A 60 -4.24 -3.57 -6.96
N GLU A 61 -3.09 -3.25 -7.55
CA GLU A 61 -2.85 -3.37 -8.98
C GLU A 61 -2.87 -4.84 -9.43
N PHE A 62 -2.32 -5.75 -8.63
CA PHE A 62 -2.32 -7.18 -8.92
C PHE A 62 -3.72 -7.80 -8.79
N LEU A 63 -4.45 -7.52 -7.71
CA LEU A 63 -5.73 -8.17 -7.41
C LEU A 63 -6.94 -7.53 -8.10
N LYS A 64 -6.83 -6.26 -8.52
CA LYS A 64 -7.88 -5.49 -9.21
C LYS A 64 -9.27 -5.59 -8.52
N PRO A 65 -9.39 -5.20 -7.23
CA PRO A 65 -10.66 -5.24 -6.54
C PRO A 65 -11.66 -4.22 -7.11
N ARG A 66 -12.95 -4.43 -6.85
CA ARG A 66 -14.01 -3.50 -7.26
C ARG A 66 -14.01 -2.21 -6.44
N PHE A 67 -13.62 -2.30 -5.18
CA PHE A 67 -13.62 -1.20 -4.24
C PHE A 67 -12.34 -1.20 -3.39
N ILE A 68 -11.86 -0.01 -3.02
CA ILE A 68 -10.66 0.18 -2.21
C ILE A 68 -10.95 1.21 -1.13
N LEU A 69 -10.50 0.94 0.09
CA LEU A 69 -10.48 1.90 1.20
C LEU A 69 -9.07 1.99 1.77
N MET A 70 -8.42 3.14 1.56
CA MET A 70 -7.10 3.42 2.10
C MET A 70 -7.21 4.46 3.21
N GLU A 71 -6.91 4.05 4.45
CA GLU A 71 -6.87 4.96 5.60
C GLU A 71 -5.44 5.52 5.77
N ASN A 72 -5.31 6.79 6.13
CA ASN A 72 -4.03 7.36 6.52
C ASN A 72 -4.22 8.63 7.36
N VAL A 73 -3.14 9.08 7.99
CA VAL A 73 -3.11 10.35 8.72
C VAL A 73 -3.21 11.54 7.76
N THR A 74 -3.81 12.65 8.23
CA THR A 74 -4.05 13.86 7.43
C THR A 74 -2.79 14.48 6.81
N ASP A 75 -1.62 14.23 7.40
CA ASP A 75 -0.33 14.71 6.87
C ASP A 75 0.01 14.13 5.48
N ILE A 76 -0.66 13.05 5.04
CA ILE A 76 -0.54 12.53 3.67
C ILE A 76 -0.91 13.56 2.59
N LEU A 77 -1.86 14.45 2.87
CA LEU A 77 -2.28 15.50 1.94
C LEU A 77 -1.19 16.56 1.75
N LYS A 78 -0.42 16.82 2.81
CA LYS A 78 0.73 17.74 2.77
C LYS A 78 1.93 17.11 2.05
N PHE A 79 2.02 15.78 2.06
CA PHE A 79 3.07 15.04 1.36
C PHE A 79 2.86 15.02 -0.15
N ALA A 80 1.60 14.97 -0.60
CA ALA A 80 1.27 14.88 -2.01
C ALA A 80 1.24 16.24 -2.74
N ASP A 81 1.75 17.33 -2.15
CA ASP A 81 1.59 18.70 -2.67
C ASP A 81 0.13 19.04 -3.05
N GLY A 82 -0.84 18.47 -2.34
CA GLY A 82 -2.27 18.59 -2.68
C GLY A 82 -2.70 17.90 -3.99
N GLN A 83 -1.82 17.18 -4.69
CA GLN A 83 -2.14 16.49 -5.95
C GLN A 83 -3.10 15.31 -5.78
N LEU A 84 -3.13 14.69 -4.59
CA LEU A 84 -4.08 13.61 -4.27
C LEU A 84 -5.44 14.12 -3.78
N ALA A 85 -5.59 15.44 -3.57
CA ALA A 85 -6.78 16.05 -2.99
C ALA A 85 -7.69 16.75 -4.02
N ARG A 86 -7.56 16.43 -5.31
CA ARG A 86 -8.36 17.03 -6.38
C ARG A 86 -9.32 16.05 -7.01
#